data_AF-A0AAW5EIV6-F1
#
_entry.id   AF-A0AAW5EIV6-F1
#
_cell.length_a   1.000
_cell.length_b   1.000
_cell.length_c   1.000
_cell.angle_alpha   90.00
_cell.angle_beta   90.00
_cell.angle_gamma   90.00
#
_symmetry.space_group_name_H-M   'P 1'
#
loop_
_entity.id
_entity.type
_entity.pdbx_description
1 polymer ?
#
loop_
_entity_poly.entity_id
_entity_poly.type
_entity_poly.pdbx_seq_one_letter_code
_entity_poly.pdbx_strand_id
1 'polypeptide(L)'
;MIKNKFTITITDINGSRHFYLNQIIKKIVLYVVAFIFLFLIFSGFYIKYLDSKLSDISTKREELLAKSKELELANAQMQKNVEEKAKQYAAIEDKIASFEEALGLEAENNLTITDRLDNLKLTNEQQIGILGQIPNGWPIENKGVTGNFGWREHPLLKRREFHPGIDLRAAIGTPIYAPASGVVEFSGYSDNGYGYNVILL
;
A
#
# COMPACT_ATOMS: atom_id res chain seq x y z
N MET A 1 -84.72 22.58 -46.23
CA MET A 1 -85.16 21.76 -45.08
C MET A 1 -83.96 21.04 -44.48
N ILE A 2 -83.39 21.53 -43.38
CA ILE A 2 -82.27 20.84 -42.70
C ILE A 2 -82.61 20.74 -41.21
N LYS A 3 -82.95 19.53 -40.78
CA LYS A 3 -83.26 19.15 -39.39
C LYS A 3 -81.96 18.87 -38.62
N ASN A 4 -81.20 19.92 -38.25
CA ASN A 4 -79.94 19.78 -37.48
C ASN A 4 -80.03 20.37 -36.07
N LYS A 5 -81.13 20.12 -35.34
CA LYS A 5 -81.28 20.56 -33.94
C LYS A 5 -81.86 19.41 -33.13
N PHE A 6 -81.14 19.00 -32.08
CA PHE A 6 -81.63 18.05 -31.10
C PHE A 6 -82.22 18.87 -29.94
N THR A 7 -83.48 18.64 -29.62
CA THR A 7 -84.19 19.39 -28.57
C THR A 7 -84.21 18.53 -27.31
N ILE A 8 -83.58 19.01 -26.25
CA ILE A 8 -83.73 18.42 -24.92
C ILE A 8 -84.83 19.20 -24.22
N THR A 9 -85.92 18.51 -23.88
CA THR A 9 -87.04 19.07 -23.13
C THR A 9 -86.95 18.57 -21.70
N ILE A 10 -86.82 19.50 -20.75
CA ILE A 10 -86.92 19.20 -19.33
C ILE A 10 -88.27 19.75 -18.88
N THR A 11 -89.10 18.88 -18.33
CA THR A 11 -90.46 19.22 -17.88
C THR A 11 -90.50 19.12 -16.36
N ASP A 12 -90.95 20.19 -15.71
CA ASP A 12 -91.16 20.23 -14.25
C ASP A 12 -92.56 20.78 -13.95
N ILE A 13 -92.99 20.74 -12.67
CA ILE A 13 -94.32 21.14 -12.19
C ILE A 13 -94.71 22.59 -12.52
N ASN A 14 -93.74 23.43 -12.90
CA ASN A 14 -93.92 24.84 -13.24
C ASN A 14 -93.79 25.14 -14.76
N GLY A 15 -93.75 24.12 -15.62
CA GLY A 15 -93.73 24.24 -17.09
C GLY A 15 -92.56 23.52 -17.77
N SER A 16 -92.58 23.47 -19.11
CA SER A 16 -91.52 22.87 -19.92
C SER A 16 -90.53 23.91 -20.43
N ARG A 17 -89.23 23.61 -20.34
CA ARG A 17 -88.17 24.41 -20.98
C ARG A 17 -87.49 23.57 -22.07
N HIS A 18 -87.38 24.14 -23.26
CA HIS A 18 -86.74 23.50 -24.42
C HIS A 18 -85.36 24.11 -24.64
N PHE A 19 -84.32 23.27 -24.68
CA PHE A 19 -82.97 23.69 -25.02
C PHE A 19 -82.56 23.12 -26.38
N TYR A 20 -82.15 24.01 -27.29
CA TYR A 20 -81.69 23.64 -28.63
C TYR A 20 -80.19 23.42 -28.62
N LEU A 21 -79.73 22.18 -28.79
CA LEU A 21 -78.31 21.87 -28.86
C LEU A 21 -77.85 21.70 -30.31
N ASN A 22 -76.84 22.47 -30.73
CA ASN A 22 -76.27 22.39 -32.06
C ASN A 22 -75.30 21.19 -32.15
N GLN A 23 -75.30 20.45 -33.26
CA GLN A 23 -74.50 19.22 -33.45
C GLN A 23 -72.98 19.47 -33.31
N ILE A 24 -72.54 20.72 -33.46
CA ILE A 24 -71.18 21.19 -33.18
C ILE A 24 -70.78 20.99 -31.71
N ILE A 25 -71.71 21.19 -30.77
CA ILE A 25 -71.45 21.05 -29.33
C ILE A 25 -71.09 19.60 -28.98
N LYS A 26 -71.73 18.61 -29.61
CA LYS A 26 -71.38 17.19 -29.43
C LYS A 26 -69.94 16.88 -29.86
N LYS A 27 -69.48 17.47 -30.98
CA LYS A 27 -68.10 17.29 -31.47
C LYS A 27 -67.10 17.95 -30.51
N ILE A 28 -67.39 19.15 -30.03
CA ILE A 28 -66.55 19.87 -29.05
C ILE A 28 -66.42 19.05 -27.76
N VAL A 29 -67.54 18.57 -27.20
CA VAL A 29 -67.52 17.75 -25.99
C VAL A 29 -66.70 16.48 -26.20
N LEU A 30 -66.83 15.81 -27.35
CA LEU A 30 -66.03 14.63 -27.66
C LEU A 30 -64.52 14.94 -27.74
N TYR A 31 -64.13 16.04 -28.39
CA TYR A 31 -62.72 16.46 -28.45
C TYR A 31 -62.16 16.85 -27.08
N VAL A 32 -62.97 17.51 -26.23
CA VAL A 32 -62.56 17.86 -24.86
C VAL A 32 -62.34 16.61 -24.03
N VAL A 33 -63.24 15.62 -24.08
CA VAL A 33 -63.06 14.35 -23.36
C VAL A 33 -61.84 13.59 -23.88
N ALA A 34 -61.64 13.54 -25.20
CA ALA A 34 -60.46 12.91 -25.80
C ALA A 34 -59.15 13.62 -25.38
N PHE A 35 -59.17 14.96 -25.31
CA PHE A 35 -58.02 15.76 -24.86
C PHE A 35 -57.69 15.50 -23.39
N ILE A 36 -58.70 15.45 -22.51
CA ILE A 36 -58.51 15.13 -21.08
C ILE A 36 -57.92 13.72 -20.93
N PHE A 37 -58.42 12.75 -21.69
CA PHE A 37 -57.91 11.39 -21.66
C PHE A 37 -56.44 11.31 -22.12
N LEU A 38 -56.10 12.00 -23.20
CA LEU A 38 -54.73 12.06 -23.71
C LEU A 38 -53.79 12.79 -22.73
N PHE A 39 -54.27 13.85 -22.07
CA PHE A 39 -53.54 14.56 -21.03
C PHE A 39 -53.27 13.68 -19.81
N LEU A 40 -54.24 12.87 -19.37
CA LEU A 40 -54.04 11.92 -18.27
C LEU A 40 -53.01 10.84 -18.61
N ILE A 41 -53.03 10.31 -19.84
CA ILE A 41 -52.02 9.37 -20.31
C ILE A 41 -50.64 10.03 -20.30
N PHE A 42 -50.51 11.22 -20.89
CA PHE A 42 -49.25 11.95 -20.94
C PHE A 42 -48.71 12.27 -19.54
N SER A 43 -49.60 12.68 -18.62
CA SER A 43 -49.25 12.92 -17.22
C SER A 43 -48.73 11.65 -16.54
N GLY A 44 -49.34 10.49 -16.78
CA GLY A 44 -48.86 9.22 -16.23
C GLY A 44 -47.48 8.84 -16.76
N PHE A 45 -47.25 9.00 -18.07
CA PHE A 45 -45.93 8.81 -18.67
C PHE A 45 -44.89 9.80 -18.11
N TYR A 46 -45.27 11.06 -17.91
CA TYR A 46 -44.40 12.10 -17.40
C TYR A 46 -44.00 11.84 -15.93
N ILE A 47 -44.94 11.41 -15.08
CA ILE A 47 -44.66 11.01 -13.70
C ILE A 47 -43.68 9.84 -13.68
N LYS A 48 -43.90 8.81 -14.50
CA LYS A 48 -42.98 7.66 -14.60
C LYS A 48 -41.58 8.08 -15.06
N TYR A 49 -41.48 9.01 -16.00
CA TYR A 49 -40.20 9.55 -16.47
C TYR A 49 -39.45 10.30 -15.36
N LEU A 50 -40.15 11.15 -14.60
CA LEU A 50 -39.56 11.89 -13.48
C LEU A 50 -39.10 10.96 -12.36
N ASP A 51 -39.88 9.93 -12.04
CA ASP A 51 -39.52 8.94 -11.01
C ASP A 51 -38.25 8.15 -11.39
N SER A 52 -38.16 7.71 -12.65
CA SER A 52 -36.95 7.06 -13.17
C SER A 52 -35.72 7.98 -13.07
N LYS A 53 -35.87 9.26 -13.45
CA LYS A 53 -34.78 10.24 -13.32
C LYS A 53 -34.39 10.51 -11.88
N LEU A 54 -35.34 10.51 -10.96
CA LEU A 54 -35.08 10.69 -9.54
C LEU A 54 -34.29 9.52 -8.96
N SER A 55 -34.64 8.29 -9.35
CA SER A 55 -33.92 7.06 -8.97
C SER A 55 -32.47 7.04 -9.49
N ASP A 56 -32.24 7.45 -10.74
CA ASP A 56 -30.88 7.57 -11.30
C ASP A 56 -30.02 8.58 -10.53
N ILE A 57 -30.63 9.69 -10.08
CA ILE A 57 -29.94 10.72 -9.31
C ILE A 57 -29.63 10.22 -7.90
N SER A 58 -30.57 9.53 -7.24
CA SER A 58 -30.35 9.00 -5.89
C SER A 58 -29.26 7.94 -5.89
N THR A 59 -29.28 7.01 -6.86
CA THR A 59 -28.23 5.98 -7.00
C THR A 59 -26.86 6.59 -7.24
N LYS A 60 -26.75 7.57 -8.15
CA LYS A 60 -25.48 8.26 -8.39
C LYS A 60 -24.98 9.05 -7.17
N ARG A 61 -25.89 9.60 -6.37
CA ARG A 61 -25.54 10.24 -5.10
C ARG A 61 -24.96 9.23 -4.10
N GLU A 62 -25.57 8.06 -3.97
CA GLU A 62 -25.06 6.98 -3.11
C GLU A 62 -23.68 6.50 -3.56
N GLU A 63 -23.49 6.31 -4.87
CA GLU A 63 -22.20 5.96 -5.46
C GLU A 63 -21.13 7.01 -5.17
N LEU A 64 -21.45 8.30 -5.35
CA LEU A 64 -20.53 9.40 -5.04
C LEU A 64 -20.17 9.47 -3.55
N LEU A 65 -21.15 9.23 -2.67
CA LEU A 65 -20.90 9.18 -1.23
C LEU A 65 -19.99 8.00 -0.85
N ALA A 66 -20.23 6.83 -1.46
CA ALA A 66 -19.37 5.66 -1.27
C ALA A 66 -17.94 5.95 -1.76
N LYS A 67 -17.79 6.58 -2.93
CA LYS A 67 -16.47 6.92 -3.48
C LYS A 67 -15.74 7.97 -2.65
N SER A 68 -16.46 8.98 -2.15
CA SER A 68 -15.89 9.99 -1.25
C SER A 68 -15.35 9.36 0.03
N LYS A 69 -16.09 8.41 0.61
CA LYS A 69 -15.67 7.69 1.82
C LYS A 69 -14.46 6.78 1.56
N GLU A 70 -14.44 6.09 0.41
CA GLU A 70 -13.30 5.28 -0.01
C GLU A 70 -12.04 6.15 -0.16
N LEU A 71 -12.16 7.31 -0.79
CA LEU A 71 -11.05 8.24 -1.00
C LEU A 71 -10.53 8.81 0.33
N GLU A 72 -11.42 9.13 1.26
CA GLU A 72 -11.06 9.59 2.61
C GLU A 72 -10.25 8.52 3.36
N LEU A 73 -10.67 7.26 3.30
CA LEU A 73 -9.94 6.13 3.88
C LEU A 73 -8.57 5.93 3.23
N ALA A 74 -8.50 6.00 1.89
CA ALA A 74 -7.24 5.89 1.16
C ALA A 74 -6.26 7.01 1.53
N ASN A 75 -6.74 8.25 1.66
CA ASN A 75 -5.93 9.39 2.08
C ASN A 75 -5.42 9.22 3.52
N ALA A 76 -6.27 8.78 4.44
CA ALA A 76 -5.87 8.50 5.82
C ALA A 76 -4.78 7.41 5.89
N GLN A 77 -4.91 6.35 5.09
CA GLN A 77 -3.88 5.31 5.00
C GLN A 77 -2.58 5.85 4.40
N MET A 78 -2.67 6.68 3.36
CA MET A 78 -1.51 7.27 2.72
C MET A 78 -0.76 8.20 3.67
N GLN A 79 -1.47 8.98 4.50
CA GLN A 79 -0.86 9.80 5.55
C GLN A 79 -0.10 8.95 6.58
N LYS A 80 -0.68 7.82 7.03
CA LYS A 80 0.04 6.87 7.91
C LYS A 80 1.31 6.33 7.27
N ASN A 81 1.23 5.91 6.00
CA ASN A 81 2.40 5.40 5.27
C ASN A 81 3.50 6.48 5.13
N VAL A 82 3.13 7.74 4.92
CA VAL A 82 4.07 8.87 4.86
C VAL A 82 4.72 9.09 6.22
N GLU A 83 3.96 9.06 7.31
CA GLU A 83 4.49 9.20 8.67
C GLU A 83 5.46 8.07 9.03
N GLU A 84 5.10 6.82 8.73
CA GLU A 84 5.98 5.66 8.94
C GLU A 84 7.27 5.79 8.14
N LYS A 85 7.18 6.17 6.86
CA LYS A 85 8.37 6.41 6.03
C LYS A 85 9.21 7.57 6.55
N ALA A 86 8.61 8.65 7.04
CA ALA A 86 9.34 9.77 7.62
C ALA A 86 10.15 9.32 8.87
N LYS A 87 9.55 8.49 9.73
CA LYS A 87 10.26 7.88 10.87
C LYS A 87 11.42 6.98 10.42
N GLN A 88 11.23 6.22 9.34
CA GLN A 88 12.31 5.40 8.76
C GLN A 88 13.45 6.26 8.22
N TYR A 89 13.16 7.36 7.52
CA TYR A 89 14.19 8.28 7.03
C TYR A 89 14.98 8.94 8.18
N ALA A 90 14.29 9.40 9.22
CA ALA A 90 14.96 9.96 10.41
C ALA A 90 15.90 8.93 11.07
N ALA A 91 15.46 7.67 11.21
CA ALA A 91 16.30 6.62 11.76
C ALA A 91 17.51 6.26 10.85
N ILE A 92 17.39 6.42 9.54
CA ILE A 92 18.51 6.26 8.60
C ILE A 92 19.48 7.44 8.73
N GLU A 93 18.96 8.66 8.87
CA GLU A 93 19.75 9.87 9.07
C GLU A 93 20.59 9.80 10.34
N ASP A 94 20.01 9.34 11.46
CA ASP A 94 20.73 9.10 12.71
C ASP A 94 21.88 8.10 12.52
N LYS A 95 21.65 7.01 11.76
CA LYS A 95 22.69 6.03 11.44
C LYS A 95 23.81 6.65 10.61
N ILE A 96 23.46 7.40 9.57
CA ILE A 96 24.44 8.08 8.71
C ILE A 96 25.28 9.04 9.54
N ALA A 97 24.67 9.85 10.41
CA ALA A 97 25.40 10.74 11.31
C ALA A 97 26.37 9.98 12.21
N SER A 98 25.96 8.84 12.79
CA SER A 98 26.86 8.01 13.61
C SER A 98 28.03 7.41 12.82
N PHE A 99 27.82 7.09 11.53
CA PHE A 99 28.90 6.64 10.64
C PHE A 99 29.84 7.78 10.26
N GLU A 100 29.32 8.97 9.96
CA GLU A 100 30.12 10.17 9.68
C GLU A 100 31.01 10.52 10.88
N GLU A 101 30.46 10.49 12.11
CA GLU A 101 31.20 10.70 13.35
C GLU A 101 32.31 9.66 13.55
N ALA A 102 32.02 8.38 13.35
CA ALA A 102 33.01 7.30 13.45
C ALA A 102 34.16 7.44 12.43
N LEU A 103 33.89 8.06 11.29
CA LEU A 103 34.88 8.34 10.24
C LEU A 103 35.57 9.71 10.42
N GLY A 104 35.18 10.51 11.42
CA GLY A 104 35.72 11.85 11.65
C GLY A 104 35.34 12.86 10.55
N LEU A 105 34.24 12.61 9.85
CA LEU A 105 33.72 13.50 8.81
C LEU A 105 32.79 14.55 9.45
N GLU A 106 32.91 15.81 9.06
CA GLU A 106 31.97 16.85 9.52
C GLU A 106 30.61 16.66 8.83
N ALA A 107 29.56 16.60 9.64
CA ALA A 107 28.19 16.48 9.16
C ALA A 107 27.75 17.78 8.45
N GLU A 108 27.85 17.79 7.12
CA GLU A 108 27.29 18.87 6.30
C GLU A 108 25.76 18.73 6.23
N ASN A 109 25.08 19.39 7.17
CA ASN A 109 23.62 19.32 7.37
C ASN A 109 22.77 19.94 6.24
N ASN A 110 23.38 20.42 5.15
CA ASN A 110 22.69 21.07 4.03
C ASN A 110 22.73 20.24 2.73
N LEU A 111 23.23 19.01 2.79
CA LEU A 111 23.31 18.10 1.66
C LEU A 111 22.14 17.13 1.63
N THR A 112 21.70 16.77 0.43
CA THR A 112 20.69 15.71 0.24
C THR A 112 21.27 14.38 0.75
N ILE A 113 20.43 13.46 1.23
CA ILE A 113 20.88 12.13 1.70
C ILE A 113 21.73 11.40 0.62
N THR A 114 21.42 11.60 -0.66
CA THR A 114 22.20 11.07 -1.79
C THR A 114 23.61 11.64 -1.84
N ASP A 115 23.76 12.93 -1.57
CA ASP A 115 25.03 13.64 -1.64
C ASP A 115 25.90 13.26 -0.42
N ARG A 116 25.28 13.11 0.75
CA ARG A 116 25.93 12.54 1.94
C ARG A 116 26.39 11.10 1.71
N LEU A 117 25.56 10.28 1.08
CA LEU A 117 25.91 8.90 0.72
C LEU A 117 27.06 8.85 -0.29
N ASP A 118 27.12 9.81 -1.20
CA ASP A 118 28.21 9.95 -2.16
C ASP A 118 29.52 10.38 -1.49
N ASN A 119 29.47 11.24 -0.47
CA ASN A 119 30.63 11.58 0.37
C ASN A 119 31.08 10.40 1.25
N LEU A 120 30.13 9.53 1.64
CA LEU A 120 30.41 8.25 2.31
C LEU A 120 30.91 7.16 1.37
N LYS A 121 30.96 7.37 0.05
CA LYS A 121 31.64 6.46 -0.87
C LYS A 121 33.13 6.50 -0.58
N LEU A 122 33.53 5.66 0.38
CA LEU A 122 34.92 5.34 0.67
C LEU A 122 35.61 5.04 -0.66
N THR A 123 36.72 5.73 -0.90
CA THR A 123 37.58 5.43 -2.05
C THR A 123 38.00 3.96 -1.98
N ASN A 124 38.28 3.33 -3.13
CA ASN A 124 38.72 1.94 -3.16
C ASN A 124 39.95 1.71 -2.24
N GLU A 125 40.83 2.70 -2.12
CA GLU A 125 41.99 2.63 -1.22
C GLU A 125 41.58 2.62 0.26
N GLN A 126 40.62 3.45 0.67
CA GLN A 126 40.10 3.44 2.04
C GLN A 126 39.35 2.14 2.33
N GLN A 127 38.57 1.62 1.37
CA GLN A 127 37.90 0.33 1.52
C GLN A 127 38.91 -0.81 1.68
N ILE A 128 39.98 -0.84 0.87
CA ILE A 128 41.06 -1.83 0.99
C ILE A 128 41.77 -1.69 2.34
N GLY A 129 42.02 -0.45 2.80
CA GLY A 129 42.65 -0.20 4.10
C GLY A 129 41.81 -0.72 5.28
N ILE A 130 40.50 -0.48 5.26
CA ILE A 130 39.56 -0.94 6.30
C ILE A 130 39.41 -2.46 6.26
N LEU A 131 39.16 -3.02 5.07
CA LEU A 131 39.06 -4.48 4.90
C LEU A 131 40.40 -5.18 5.22
N GLY A 132 41.52 -4.51 5.07
CA GLY A 132 42.82 -5.05 5.45
C GLY A 132 43.01 -5.21 6.96
N GLN A 133 42.25 -4.48 7.79
CA GLN A 133 42.39 -4.49 9.26
C GLN A 133 41.28 -5.27 9.98
N ILE A 134 40.13 -5.47 9.35
CA ILE A 134 39.01 -6.21 9.93
C ILE A 134 39.04 -7.65 9.40
N PRO A 135 39.09 -8.69 10.25
CA PRO A 135 39.05 -10.08 9.81
C PRO A 135 37.85 -10.34 8.89
N ASN A 136 38.13 -10.68 7.63
CA ASN A 136 37.09 -10.98 6.64
C ASN A 136 37.52 -12.14 5.71
N GLY A 137 36.52 -12.76 5.08
CA GLY A 137 36.74 -13.94 4.24
C GLY A 137 37.01 -15.23 5.02
N TRP A 138 37.43 -16.28 4.31
CA TRP A 138 37.76 -17.58 4.89
C TRP A 138 39.28 -17.72 5.01
N PRO A 139 39.82 -18.17 6.17
CA PRO A 139 41.26 -18.35 6.34
C PRO A 139 41.81 -19.55 5.55
N ILE A 140 40.92 -20.41 5.04
CA ILE A 140 41.24 -21.53 4.16
C ILE A 140 40.22 -21.57 3.01
N GLU A 141 40.53 -22.32 1.94
CA GLU A 141 39.55 -22.63 0.90
C GLU A 141 38.31 -23.31 1.52
N ASN A 142 37.13 -22.72 1.35
CA ASN A 142 35.91 -23.20 1.99
C ASN A 142 35.45 -24.55 1.40
N LYS A 143 35.63 -25.62 2.18
CA LYS A 143 35.18 -26.99 1.86
C LYS A 143 34.04 -27.46 2.78
N GLY A 144 33.37 -26.51 3.44
CA GLY A 144 32.25 -26.74 4.33
C GLY A 144 32.60 -26.60 5.81
N VAL A 145 31.62 -26.11 6.58
CA VAL A 145 31.68 -26.00 8.05
C VAL A 145 31.29 -27.35 8.66
N THR A 146 32.15 -27.90 9.52
CA THR A 146 31.90 -29.16 10.23
C THR A 146 31.36 -28.96 11.64
N GLY A 147 31.57 -27.77 12.21
CA GLY A 147 31.11 -27.40 13.54
C GLY A 147 30.66 -25.95 13.56
N ASN A 148 29.38 -25.70 13.84
CA ASN A 148 28.84 -24.35 13.93
C ASN A 148 29.18 -23.70 15.27
N PHE A 149 29.20 -22.38 15.29
CA PHE A 149 29.29 -21.58 16.51
C PHE A 149 28.03 -21.75 17.38
N GLY A 150 28.21 -21.77 18.70
CA GLY A 150 27.10 -21.77 19.67
C GLY A 150 27.02 -23.02 20.55
N TRP A 151 25.88 -23.18 21.22
CA TRP A 151 25.67 -24.28 22.17
C TRP A 151 25.42 -25.61 21.47
N ARG A 152 26.26 -26.61 21.76
CA ARG A 152 26.09 -27.98 21.26
C ARG A 152 26.25 -29.01 22.38
N GLU A 153 25.68 -30.19 22.17
CA GLU A 153 25.85 -31.31 23.08
C GLU A 153 27.19 -31.99 22.80
N HIS A 154 28.03 -32.14 23.82
CA HIS A 154 29.35 -32.74 23.68
C HIS A 154 29.20 -34.25 23.38
N PRO A 155 29.75 -34.76 22.26
CA PRO A 155 29.47 -36.12 21.78
C PRO A 155 29.85 -37.23 22.78
N LEU A 156 30.87 -36.97 23.62
CA LEU A 156 31.37 -37.95 24.60
C LEU A 156 30.84 -37.72 26.02
N LEU A 157 30.51 -36.47 26.36
CA LEU A 157 30.20 -36.08 27.75
C LEU A 157 28.70 -35.83 27.96
N LYS A 158 27.91 -35.82 26.88
CA LYS A 158 26.46 -35.53 26.86
C LYS A 158 26.04 -34.29 27.66
N ARG A 159 26.96 -33.33 27.79
CA ARG A 159 26.75 -32.03 28.44
C ARG A 159 26.66 -30.95 27.38
N ARG A 160 25.90 -29.89 27.65
CA ARG A 160 25.91 -28.70 26.77
C ARG A 160 27.21 -27.96 26.96
N GLU A 161 27.91 -27.73 25.87
CA GLU A 161 29.16 -26.99 25.80
C GLU A 161 29.05 -25.91 24.72
N PHE A 162 29.59 -24.74 25.01
CA PHE A 162 29.58 -23.62 24.07
C PHE A 162 30.77 -23.73 23.14
N HIS A 163 30.52 -23.69 21.84
CA HIS A 163 31.55 -23.72 20.81
C HIS A 163 31.91 -22.27 20.42
N PRO A 164 33.06 -21.74 20.86
CA PRO A 164 33.42 -20.33 20.69
C PRO A 164 33.93 -19.98 19.29
N GLY A 165 33.93 -20.94 18.37
CA GLY A 165 34.40 -20.76 16.99
C GLY A 165 33.61 -21.62 16.01
N ILE A 166 34.11 -21.68 14.78
CA ILE A 166 33.61 -22.57 13.73
C ILE A 166 34.71 -23.53 13.32
N ASP A 167 34.35 -24.78 13.07
CA ASP A 167 35.29 -25.79 12.59
C ASP A 167 35.20 -25.89 11.07
N LEU A 168 36.32 -25.71 10.39
CA LEU A 168 36.40 -25.75 8.94
C LEU A 168 37.05 -27.05 8.47
N ARG A 169 36.43 -27.71 7.49
CA ARG A 169 36.97 -28.95 6.92
C ARG A 169 38.22 -28.66 6.11
N ALA A 170 39.35 -29.27 6.49
CA ALA A 170 40.61 -29.18 5.77
C ALA A 170 41.36 -30.52 5.78
N ALA A 171 42.18 -30.76 4.76
CA ALA A 171 43.17 -31.83 4.78
C ALA A 171 44.43 -31.38 5.53
N ILE A 172 45.16 -32.31 6.14
CA ILE A 172 46.46 -32.01 6.77
C ILE A 172 47.40 -31.41 5.72
N GLY A 173 48.05 -30.28 6.06
CA GLY A 173 48.92 -29.54 5.15
C GLY A 173 48.24 -28.44 4.33
N THR A 174 46.92 -28.22 4.50
CA THR A 174 46.23 -27.07 3.88
C THR A 174 46.81 -25.76 4.44
N PRO A 175 47.27 -24.82 3.60
CA PRO A 175 47.77 -23.53 4.07
C PRO A 175 46.65 -22.71 4.71
N ILE A 176 46.97 -22.04 5.81
CA ILE A 176 46.06 -21.16 6.55
C ILE A 176 46.55 -19.72 6.35
N TYR A 177 45.65 -18.84 5.92
CA TYR A 177 45.92 -17.43 5.68
C TYR A 177 45.27 -16.56 6.75
N ALA A 178 45.92 -15.46 7.10
CA ALA A 178 45.35 -14.49 8.02
C ALA A 178 44.17 -13.77 7.34
N PRO A 179 42.98 -13.70 7.98
CA PRO A 179 41.80 -13.04 7.42
C PRO A 179 41.90 -11.50 7.46
N ALA A 180 42.90 -10.96 8.16
CA ALA A 180 43.27 -9.55 8.17
C ALA A 180 44.76 -9.40 8.50
N SER A 181 45.29 -8.21 8.25
CA SER A 181 46.61 -7.79 8.72
C SER A 181 46.58 -7.67 10.24
N GLY A 182 47.61 -8.19 10.89
CA GLY A 182 47.71 -8.18 12.34
C GLY A 182 49.10 -8.57 12.82
N VAL A 183 49.30 -8.59 14.12
CA VAL A 183 50.56 -9.00 14.76
C VAL A 183 50.36 -10.32 15.46
N VAL A 184 51.31 -11.25 15.33
CA VAL A 184 51.27 -12.53 16.06
C VAL A 184 51.45 -12.28 17.56
N GLU A 185 50.39 -12.48 18.32
CA GLU A 185 50.42 -12.45 19.79
C GLU A 185 50.94 -13.77 20.34
N PHE A 186 50.50 -14.88 19.76
CA PHE A 186 50.88 -16.22 20.18
C PHE A 186 51.02 -17.15 18.98
N SER A 187 52.00 -18.05 19.04
CA SER A 187 52.18 -19.13 18.07
C SER A 187 52.84 -20.31 18.77
N GLY A 188 52.08 -21.38 19.00
CA GLY A 188 52.58 -22.55 19.72
C GLY A 188 51.49 -23.56 20.07
N TYR A 189 51.87 -24.55 20.88
CA TYR A 189 50.93 -25.52 21.43
C TYR A 189 50.27 -24.96 22.69
N SER A 190 48.95 -25.13 22.82
CA SER A 190 48.21 -24.78 24.04
C SER A 190 47.57 -26.00 24.68
N ASP A 191 47.74 -26.12 26.00
CA ASP A 191 47.21 -27.23 26.80
C ASP A 191 45.70 -27.13 27.11
N ASN A 192 45.04 -26.07 26.62
CA ASN A 192 43.61 -25.78 26.84
C ASN A 192 42.66 -26.50 25.85
N GLY A 193 43.18 -27.44 25.05
CA GLY A 193 42.39 -28.25 24.11
C GLY A 193 42.36 -27.75 22.68
N TYR A 194 42.90 -26.57 22.37
CA TYR A 194 43.05 -26.09 20.98
C TYR A 194 44.24 -26.74 20.24
N GLY A 195 45.21 -27.29 20.97
CA GLY A 195 46.44 -27.84 20.38
C GLY A 195 47.32 -26.72 19.81
N TYR A 196 47.93 -26.96 18.64
CA TYR A 196 48.71 -25.93 17.95
C TYR A 196 47.81 -24.84 17.40
N ASN A 197 48.04 -23.61 17.83
CA ASN A 197 47.28 -22.45 17.39
C ASN A 197 48.16 -21.20 17.24
N VAL A 198 47.63 -20.24 16.50
CA VAL A 198 48.19 -18.91 16.29
C VAL A 198 47.11 -17.89 16.61
N ILE A 199 47.47 -16.86 17.38
CA ILE A 199 46.59 -15.77 17.78
C ILE A 199 47.15 -14.47 17.19
N LEU A 200 46.30 -13.71 16.51
CA LEU A 200 46.63 -12.45 15.88
C LEU A 200 45.89 -11.31 16.59
N LEU A 201 46.58 -10.19 16.82
CA LEU A 201 46.04 -8.89 17.26
C LEU A 201 45.75 -7.99 16.08
#